data_AF-A0A2M7Q9Y2-F1
#
_entry.id   AF-A0A2M7Q9Y2-F1
#
_cell.length_a   1.000
_cell.length_b   1.000
_cell.length_c   1.000
_cell.angle_alpha   90.00
_cell.angle_beta   90.00
_cell.angle_gamma   90.00
#
_symmetry.space_group_name_H-M   'P 1'
#
loop_
_entity.id
_entity.type
_entity.pdbx_description
1 polymer ?
#
loop_
_entity_poly.entity_id
_entity_poly.type
_entity_poly.pdbx_seq_one_letter_code
_entity_poly.pdbx_strand_id
1 'polypeptide(L)'
;MECTEIDRETAERYLADAQPAWRSFWFHTFLMARNLEEFAAGLAEIDDGVYDYHVQGHSQDLSRWVREVAGDGALADAMEKVHTRSEAAELVAMRVKELKKVIGLK
;
A
#
# COMPACT_ATOMS: atom_id res chain seq x y z
N MET A 1 9.25 20.34 8.03
CA MET A 1 8.60 19.26 7.27
C MET A 1 8.56 19.72 5.85
N GLU A 2 9.43 19.18 5.02
CA GLU A 2 9.44 19.44 3.59
C GLU A 2 8.23 18.70 3.01
N CYS A 3 7.18 19.44 2.66
CA CYS A 3 6.08 18.91 1.87
C CYS A 3 6.64 18.72 0.46
N THR A 4 7.27 17.57 0.19
CA THR A 4 7.73 17.25 -1.15
C THR A 4 6.49 17.02 -2.01
N GLU A 5 6.12 18.01 -2.82
CA GLU A 5 5.12 17.83 -3.88
C GLU A 5 5.55 16.62 -4.72
N ILE A 6 4.69 15.62 -4.81
CA ILE A 6 4.97 14.41 -5.59
C ILE A 6 4.79 14.78 -7.05
N ASP A 7 5.86 14.62 -7.83
CA ASP A 7 5.81 14.83 -9.25
C ASP A 7 5.04 13.70 -9.96
N ARG A 8 4.62 13.95 -11.20
CA ARG A 8 3.83 13.02 -12.00
C ARG A 8 4.54 11.68 -12.24
N GLU A 9 5.84 11.69 -12.51
CA GLU A 9 6.61 10.46 -12.79
C GLU A 9 6.70 9.58 -11.54
N THR A 10 6.96 10.19 -10.38
CA THR A 10 6.98 9.48 -9.10
C THR A 10 5.60 8.89 -8.76
N ALA A 11 4.52 9.64 -8.99
CA ALA A 11 3.17 9.13 -8.77
C ALA A 11 2.81 7.97 -9.71
N GLU A 12 3.19 8.04 -11.00
CA GLU A 12 3.02 6.93 -11.95
C GLU A 12 3.78 5.68 -11.48
N ARG A 13 5.01 5.85 -10.98
CA ARG A 13 5.83 4.76 -10.46
C ARG A 13 5.22 4.10 -9.22
N TYR A 14 4.70 4.87 -8.27
CA TYR A 14 4.06 4.30 -7.07
C TYR A 14 2.77 3.53 -7.38
N LEU A 15 2.06 3.91 -8.44
CA LEU A 15 0.84 3.23 -8.89
C LEU A 15 1.11 2.05 -9.83
N ALA A 16 2.36 1.82 -10.23
CA ALA A 16 2.70 0.74 -11.15
C ALA A 16 2.60 -0.64 -10.49
N ASP A 17 2.37 -1.67 -11.31
CA ASP A 17 2.45 -3.07 -10.89
C ASP A 17 3.87 -3.40 -10.39
N ALA A 18 3.92 -4.19 -9.33
CA ALA A 18 5.13 -4.73 -8.74
C ALA A 18 5.91 -5.53 -9.79
N GLN A 19 7.18 -5.14 -9.96
CA GLN A 19 8.09 -5.82 -10.86
C GLN A 19 9.33 -6.33 -10.13
N PRO A 20 9.72 -7.60 -10.37
CA PRO A 20 8.99 -8.64 -11.10
C PRO A 20 7.71 -9.10 -10.37
N ALA A 21 6.77 -9.71 -11.11
CA ALA A 21 5.43 -10.06 -10.60
C ALA A 21 5.41 -10.92 -9.32
N TRP A 22 6.45 -11.71 -9.06
CA TRP A 22 6.56 -12.50 -7.82
C TRP A 22 6.77 -11.65 -6.56
N ARG A 23 7.07 -10.34 -6.71
CA ARG A 23 7.12 -9.37 -5.60
C ARG A 23 5.75 -8.80 -5.23
N SER A 24 4.66 -9.29 -5.82
CA SER A 24 3.30 -8.95 -5.40
C SER A 24 3.09 -9.27 -3.92
N PHE A 25 2.25 -8.49 -3.25
CA PHE A 25 1.89 -8.76 -1.87
C PHE A 25 0.89 -9.91 -1.81
N TRP A 26 1.10 -10.87 -0.92
CA TRP A 26 0.18 -11.99 -0.72
C TRP A 26 -0.52 -11.85 0.63
N PHE A 27 -1.82 -11.58 0.60
CA PHE A 27 -2.63 -11.56 1.82
C PHE A 27 -2.82 -12.97 2.35
N HIS A 28 -3.11 -13.91 1.45
CA HIS A 28 -3.19 -15.35 1.69
C HIS A 28 -3.16 -16.09 0.34
N THR A 29 -3.25 -17.43 0.35
CA THR A 29 -3.08 -18.30 -0.82
C THR A 29 -3.85 -17.88 -2.08
N PHE A 30 -5.04 -17.29 -1.94
CA PHE A 30 -5.90 -16.90 -3.08
C PHE A 30 -6.09 -15.39 -3.28
N LEU A 31 -5.40 -14.54 -2.52
CA LEU A 31 -5.55 -13.09 -2.62
C LEU A 31 -4.19 -12.42 -2.58
N MET A 32 -3.88 -11.71 -3.65
CA MET A 32 -2.65 -10.95 -3.80
C MET A 32 -2.93 -9.55 -4.35
N ALA A 33 -1.98 -8.64 -4.15
CA ALA A 33 -1.99 -7.30 -4.71
C ALA A 33 -0.68 -7.01 -5.46
N ARG A 34 -0.81 -6.58 -6.71
CA ARG A 34 0.33 -6.22 -7.56
C ARG A 34 0.71 -4.75 -7.40
N ASN A 35 -0.23 -3.88 -7.06
CA ASN A 35 -0.03 -2.44 -6.94
C ASN A 35 -0.81 -1.88 -5.73
N LEU A 36 -0.66 -0.59 -5.45
CA LEU A 36 -1.32 0.05 -4.31
C LEU A 36 -2.86 0.06 -4.40
N GLU A 37 -3.43 0.05 -5.61
CA GLU A 37 -4.88 0.02 -5.80
C GLU A 37 -5.45 -1.35 -5.41
N GLU A 38 -4.85 -2.43 -5.91
CA GLU A 38 -5.21 -3.79 -5.51
C GLU A 38 -4.93 -4.04 -4.03
N PHE A 39 -3.88 -3.43 -3.49
CA PHE A 39 -3.53 -3.54 -2.08
C PHE A 39 -4.60 -2.89 -1.18
N ALA A 40 -5.09 -1.70 -1.55
CA ALA A 40 -6.20 -1.05 -0.85
C ALA A 40 -7.47 -1.90 -0.88
N ALA A 41 -7.80 -2.47 -2.06
CA ALA A 41 -8.95 -3.35 -2.22
C ALA A 41 -8.82 -4.63 -1.38
N GLY A 42 -7.65 -5.27 -1.40
CA GLY A 42 -7.38 -6.47 -0.61
C GLY A 42 -7.47 -6.22 0.90
N LEU A 43 -6.94 -5.10 1.40
CA LEU A 43 -7.09 -4.70 2.81
C LEU A 43 -8.56 -4.52 3.20
N ALA A 44 -9.39 -3.99 2.30
CA ALA A 44 -10.83 -3.84 2.55
C ALA A 44 -11.60 -5.18 2.55
N GLU A 45 -11.09 -6.19 1.83
CA GLU A 45 -11.72 -7.51 1.66
C GLU A 45 -11.38 -8.50 2.78
N ILE A 46 -10.12 -8.54 3.24
CA ILE A 46 -9.69 -9.51 4.27
C ILE A 46 -10.37 -9.27 5.62
N ASP A 47 -10.40 -10.29 6.46
CA ASP A 47 -10.81 -10.15 7.87
C ASP A 47 -9.66 -9.65 8.77
N ASP A 48 -10.02 -9.22 9.97
CA ASP A 48 -9.08 -8.68 10.94
C ASP A 48 -8.05 -9.73 11.42
N GLY A 49 -8.38 -11.03 11.38
CA GLY A 49 -7.44 -12.10 11.73
C GLY A 49 -6.33 -12.29 10.69
N VAL A 50 -6.66 -12.18 9.40
CA VAL A 50 -5.65 -12.14 8.32
C VAL A 50 -4.80 -10.88 8.45
N TYR A 51 -5.41 -9.73 8.73
CA TYR A 51 -4.65 -8.50 8.96
C TYR A 51 -3.70 -8.63 10.15
N ASP A 52 -4.21 -9.13 11.28
CA ASP A 52 -3.46 -9.35 12.52
C ASP A 52 -2.24 -10.26 12.29
N TYR A 53 -2.37 -11.29 11.45
CA TYR A 53 -1.26 -12.14 11.06
C TYR A 53 -0.13 -11.37 10.35
N HIS A 54 -0.47 -10.33 9.57
CA HIS A 54 0.49 -9.48 8.84
C HIS A 54 1.06 -8.32 9.66
N VAL A 55 0.55 -8.05 10.87
CA VAL A 55 1.04 -6.95 11.73
C VAL A 55 1.62 -7.42 13.06
N GLN A 56 1.22 -8.59 13.56
CA GLN A 56 1.74 -9.16 14.80
C GLN A 56 2.99 -10.01 14.54
N GLY A 57 4.05 -9.80 15.34
CA GLY A 57 5.22 -10.69 15.36
C GLY A 57 6.23 -10.46 14.23
N HIS A 58 7.00 -9.37 14.32
CA HIS A 58 8.20 -9.08 13.51
C HIS A 58 8.04 -8.92 11.99
N SER A 59 6.92 -9.33 11.40
CA SER A 59 6.55 -9.05 10.01
C SER A 59 5.76 -7.75 9.96
N GLN A 60 6.43 -6.58 9.95
CA GLN A 60 5.77 -5.38 9.43
C GLN A 60 5.68 -5.49 7.89
N ASP A 61 5.09 -6.56 7.39
CA ASP A 61 5.20 -6.95 5.98
C ASP A 61 4.40 -6.02 5.09
N LEU A 62 3.34 -5.39 5.62
CA LEU A 62 2.54 -4.37 4.94
C LEU A 62 3.37 -3.12 4.62
N SER A 63 3.87 -2.42 5.65
CA SER A 63 4.66 -1.19 5.46
C SER A 63 5.99 -1.47 4.75
N ARG A 64 6.59 -2.63 5.01
CA ARG A 64 7.80 -3.09 4.31
C ARG A 64 7.54 -3.28 2.82
N TRP A 65 6.45 -3.95 2.43
CA TRP A 65 6.12 -4.13 1.02
C TRP A 65 5.88 -2.79 0.32
N VAL A 66 5.15 -1.87 0.96
CA VAL A 66 4.95 -0.52 0.44
C VAL A 66 6.28 0.21 0.25
N ARG A 67 7.21 0.10 1.18
CA ARG A 67 8.53 0.74 1.08
C ARG A 67 9.43 0.10 0.01
N GLU A 68 9.54 -1.23 0.01
CA GLU A 68 10.53 -1.96 -0.77
C GLU A 68 10.07 -2.33 -2.17
N VAL A 69 8.75 -2.39 -2.40
CA VAL A 69 8.16 -2.80 -3.68
C VAL A 69 7.40 -1.65 -4.33
N ALA A 70 6.44 -1.04 -3.63
CA ALA A 70 5.72 0.11 -4.20
C ALA A 70 6.58 1.39 -4.23
N GLY A 71 7.54 1.51 -3.31
CA GLY A 71 8.49 2.62 -3.24
C GLY A 71 7.98 3.86 -2.50
N ASP A 72 6.74 3.88 -2.00
CA ASP A 72 6.16 5.03 -1.31
C ASP A 72 6.56 5.03 0.18
N GLY A 73 7.75 5.56 0.47
CA GLY A 73 8.27 5.62 1.85
C GLY A 73 7.40 6.41 2.82
N ALA A 74 6.72 7.46 2.36
CA ALA A 74 5.85 8.28 3.21
C ALA A 74 4.58 7.51 3.60
N LEU A 75 3.99 6.76 2.66
CA LEU A 75 2.89 5.86 2.96
C LEU A 75 3.33 4.73 3.91
N ALA A 76 4.51 4.15 3.68
CA ALA A 76 5.04 3.11 4.56
C ALA A 76 5.18 3.61 6.01
N ASP A 77 5.78 4.79 6.22
CA ASP A 77 5.90 5.41 7.55
C ASP A 77 4.55 5.69 8.22
N ALA A 78 3.52 6.01 7.43
CA ALA A 78 2.17 6.22 7.92
C ALA A 78 1.49 4.90 8.30
N MET A 79 1.70 3.83 7.52
CA MET A 79 1.15 2.50 7.81
C MET A 79 1.69 1.90 9.10
N GLU A 80 2.96 2.16 9.47
CA GLU A 80 3.54 1.70 10.75
C GLU A 80 2.81 2.27 11.98
N LYS A 81 2.02 3.33 11.82
CA LYS A 81 1.28 4.01 12.90
C LYS A 81 -0.18 3.59 12.99
N VAL A 82 -0.64 2.76 12.05
CA VAL A 82 -2.03 2.31 11.99
C VAL A 82 -2.16 0.96 12.69
N HIS A 83 -3.24 0.80 13.46
CA HIS A 83 -3.43 -0.39 14.30
C HIS A 83 -4.62 -1.25 13.86
N THR A 84 -5.47 -0.76 12.96
CA THR A 84 -6.62 -1.51 12.47
C THR A 84 -6.60 -1.67 10.96
N ARG A 85 -7.16 -2.78 10.49
CA ARG A 85 -7.32 -3.07 9.06
C ARG A 85 -8.08 -1.97 8.32
N SER A 86 -9.17 -1.48 8.90
CA SER A 86 -10.02 -0.46 8.29
C SER A 86 -9.28 0.87 8.10
N GLU A 87 -8.53 1.31 9.11
CA GLU A 87 -7.69 2.51 9.01
C GLU A 87 -6.60 2.33 7.95
N ALA A 88 -6.00 1.13 7.84
CA ALA A 88 -4.96 0.84 6.86
C ALA A 88 -5.54 0.88 5.44
N ALA A 89 -6.69 0.26 5.22
CA ALA A 89 -7.40 0.29 3.95
C ALA A 89 -7.75 1.73 3.53
N GLU A 90 -8.29 2.53 4.46
CA GLU A 90 -8.63 3.93 4.20
C GLU A 90 -7.39 4.78 3.88
N LEU A 91 -6.31 4.61 4.66
CA LEU A 91 -5.04 5.31 4.44
C LEU A 91 -4.48 5.04 3.03
N VAL A 92 -4.40 3.77 2.62
CA VAL A 92 -3.91 3.41 1.29
C VAL A 92 -4.86 3.92 0.20
N ALA A 93 -6.18 3.80 0.39
CA ALA A 93 -7.16 4.28 -0.59
C ALA A 93 -7.10 5.80 -0.81
N MET A 94 -6.96 6.58 0.27
CA MET A 94 -6.75 8.03 0.19
C MET A 94 -5.47 8.34 -0.57
N ARG A 95 -4.39 7.62 -0.27
CA ARG A 95 -3.12 7.82 -0.95
C ARG A 95 -3.19 7.53 -2.44
N VAL A 96 -3.82 6.42 -2.84
CA VAL A 96 -4.06 6.09 -4.26
C VAL A 96 -4.83 7.21 -4.96
N LYS A 97 -5.86 7.76 -4.31
CA LYS A 97 -6.65 8.87 -4.85
C LYS A 97 -5.82 10.14 -5.05
N GLU A 98 -4.94 10.48 -4.11
CA GLU A 98 -3.99 11.60 -4.25
C GLU A 98 -3.07 11.40 -5.45
N LEU A 99 -2.44 10.23 -5.56
CA LEU A 99 -1.53 9.89 -6.65
C LEU A 99 -2.23 9.93 -8.02
N LYS A 100 -3.46 9.38 -8.11
CA LYS A 100 -4.28 9.44 -9.33
C LYS A 100 -4.58 10.89 -9.74
N LYS A 101 -4.89 11.76 -8.78
CA LYS A 101 -5.13 13.19 -9.03
C LYS A 101 -3.87 13.88 -9.58
N VAL A 102 -2.68 13.56 -9.07
CA VAL A 102 -1.40 14.11 -9.55
C VAL A 102 -1.18 13.76 -11.02
N ILE A 103 -1.53 12.53 -11.44
CA ILE A 103 -1.29 12.06 -12.81
C ILE A 103 -2.43 12.38 -13.79
N GLY A 104 -3.52 12.96 -13.29
CA GLY A 104 -4.70 13.36 -14.08
C GLY A 104 -5.76 12.29 -14.28
N LEU A 105 -5.73 11.22 -13.47
CA LEU A 105 -6.76 10.17 -13.45
C LEU A 105 -7.83 10.48 -12.40
N LYS A 106 -9.08 10.11 -12.70
CA LYS A 106 -10.23 10.26 -11.80
C LYS A 106 -10.43 9.04 -10.93
#